data_AF-A0A971E702-F1
#
_entry.id   AF-A0A971E702-F1
#
_cell.length_a   1.000
_cell.length_b   1.000
_cell.length_c   1.000
_cell.angle_alpha   90.00
_cell.angle_beta   90.00
_cell.angle_gamma   90.00
#
_symmetry.space_group_name_H-M   'P 1'
#
loop_
_entity.id
_entity.type
_entity.pdbx_description
1 polymer ?
#
loop_
_entity_poly.entity_id
_entity_poly.type
_entity_poly.pdbx_seq_one_letter_code
_entity_poly.pdbx_strand_id
1 'polypeptide(L)' 'MLGTYKMRLATAYVPMQRYGRTWPPAEGLSRGTIFPELYSPYVATEKAR' A
#
# COMPACT_ATOMS: atom_id res chain seq x y z
N MET A 1 -44.96 -12.47 13.52
CA MET A 1 -43.77 -13.26 13.91
C MET A 1 -42.67 -12.95 12.91
N LEU A 2 -41.91 -11.88 13.12
CA LEU A 2 -40.75 -11.56 12.27
C LEU A 2 -39.59 -12.42 12.77
N GLY A 3 -39.31 -13.52 12.07
CA GLY A 3 -38.19 -14.40 12.38
C GLY A 3 -36.88 -13.60 12.46
N THR A 4 -36.05 -13.92 13.44
CA THR A 4 -34.72 -13.34 13.64
C THR A 4 -33.83 -13.70 12.46
N TYR A 5 -33.86 -12.89 11.40
CA TYR A 5 -32.92 -13.00 10.29
C TYR A 5 -31.51 -12.75 10.82
N LYS A 6 -30.74 -13.82 11.05
CA LYS A 6 -29.30 -13.75 11.33
C LYS A 6 -28.62 -13.14 10.11
N MET A 7 -28.42 -11.82 10.15
CA MET A 7 -27.63 -11.12 9.15
C MET A 7 -26.19 -11.66 9.21
N ARG A 8 -25.65 -12.05 8.06
CA ARG A 8 -24.24 -12.44 7.97
C ARG A 8 -23.38 -11.17 8.08
N LEU A 9 -22.32 -11.23 8.89
CA LEU A 9 -21.31 -10.18 8.93
C LEU A 9 -20.51 -10.16 7.62
N ALA A 10 -19.99 -9.00 7.25
CA ALA A 10 -19.08 -8.89 6.10
C ALA A 10 -17.76 -9.64 6.38
N THR A 11 -17.23 -10.28 5.34
CA THR A 11 -15.91 -10.93 5.39
C THR A 11 -14.88 -10.03 4.73
N ALA A 12 -13.76 -9.77 5.43
CA ALA A 12 -12.62 -9.12 4.81
C ALA A 12 -11.96 -10.08 3.81
N TYR A 13 -11.96 -9.73 2.53
CA TYR A 13 -11.25 -10.47 1.49
C TYR A 13 -9.98 -9.70 1.11
N VAL A 14 -8.83 -10.32 1.36
CA VAL A 14 -7.53 -9.78 0.96
C VAL A 14 -6.93 -10.74 -0.08
N PRO A 15 -6.85 -10.36 -1.37
CA PRO A 15 -6.26 -11.22 -2.38
C PRO A 15 -4.75 -11.37 -2.14
N MET A 16 -4.20 -12.52 -2.56
CA MET A 16 -2.74 -12.68 -2.61
C MET A 16 -2.14 -11.66 -3.57
N GLN A 17 -1.38 -10.70 -3.04
CA GLN A 17 -0.68 -9.70 -3.84
C GLN A 17 0.67 -10.25 -4.28
N ARG A 18 0.96 -10.10 -5.58
CA ARG A 18 2.29 -10.38 -6.13
C ARG A 18 3.05 -9.07 -6.22
N TYR A 19 4.21 -9.01 -5.58
CA TYR A 19 5.10 -7.87 -5.75
C TYR A 19 5.72 -7.89 -7.16
N GLY A 20 5.89 -6.69 -7.72
CA GLY A 20 6.63 -6.47 -8.95
C GLY A 20 8.13 -6.45 -8.69
N ARG A 21 8.81 -5.50 -9.33
CA ARG A 21 10.23 -5.26 -9.07
C ARG A 21 10.38 -4.60 -7.70
N THR A 22 11.40 -5.01 -6.97
CA THR A 22 11.73 -4.45 -5.67
C THR A 22 13.21 -4.13 -5.62
N TRP A 23 13.55 -3.06 -4.91
CA TRP A 23 14.94 -2.78 -4.57
C TRP A 23 15.42 -3.68 -3.43
N PRO A 24 16.74 -3.87 -3.28
CA PRO A 24 17.31 -4.43 -2.06
C PRO A 24 16.88 -3.64 -0.81
N PRO A 25 16.81 -4.28 0.37
CA PRO A 25 16.29 -3.63 1.58
C PRO A 25 16.99 -2.31 1.95
N ALA A 26 18.31 -2.25 1.82
CA ALA A 26 19.09 -1.05 2.15
C ALA A 26 18.73 0.13 1.22
N GLU A 27 18.54 -0.14 -0.08
CA GLU A 27 18.17 0.87 -1.06
C GLU A 27 16.72 1.33 -0.87
N GLY A 28 15.79 0.38 -0.67
CA GLY A 28 14.38 0.71 -0.42
C GLY A 28 14.19 1.57 0.84
N LEU A 29 14.95 1.27 1.90
CA LEU A 29 14.95 2.07 3.13
C LEU A 29 15.46 3.50 2.87
N SER A 30 16.57 3.64 2.15
CA SER A 30 17.12 4.96 1.81
C SER A 30 16.18 5.81 0.96
N ARG A 31 15.35 5.18 0.12
CA ARG A 31 14.43 5.86 -0.80
C ARG A 31 13.04 6.12 -0.21
N GLY A 32 12.71 5.52 0.95
CA GLY A 32 11.39 5.63 1.58
C GLY A 32 10.30 4.74 0.96
N THR A 33 10.67 3.90 -0.02
CA THR A 33 9.81 2.87 -0.62
C THR A 33 10.69 1.79 -1.24
N ILE A 34 10.27 0.52 -1.15
CA ILE A 34 10.96 -0.61 -1.80
C ILE A 34 10.54 -0.78 -3.27
N PHE A 35 9.44 -0.14 -3.66
CA PHE A 35 8.84 -0.26 -5.00
C PHE A 35 9.32 0.88 -5.90
N PRO A 36 10.06 0.59 -6.98
CA PRO A 36 10.55 1.61 -7.90
C PRO A 36 9.46 2.48 -8.50
N GLU A 37 8.29 1.91 -8.79
CA GLU A 37 7.14 2.61 -9.34
C GLU A 37 6.54 3.67 -8.40
N LEU A 38 6.82 3.59 -7.10
CA LEU A 38 6.33 4.54 -6.09
C LEU A 38 7.36 5.61 -5.73
N TYR A 39 8.59 5.52 -6.25
CA TYR A 39 9.63 6.49 -5.96
C TYR A 39 9.43 7.76 -6.78
N SER A 40 9.04 8.84 -6.11
CA SER A 40 8.93 10.16 -6.73
C SER A 40 10.33 10.69 -7.08
N PRO A 41 10.62 11.04 -8.34
CA PRO A 41 11.90 11.61 -8.74
C PRO A 41 12.02 13.11 -8.40
N TYR A 42 10.94 13.74 -7.94
CA TYR A 42 10.96 15.15 -7.59
C TYR A 42 11.69 15.34 -6.27
N VAL A 43 12.92 15.86 -6.36
CA VAL A 43 13.55 16.55 -5.22
C VAL A 43 12.56 17.60 -4.75
N ALA A 44 12.30 17.64 -3.44
CA ALA A 44 11.51 18.70 -2.86
C ALA A 44 12.19 20.02 -3.22
N THR A 45 11.68 20.72 -4.24
CA THR A 45 12.04 22.11 -4.48
C THR A 45 11.70 22.79 -3.18
N GLU A 46 12.75 23.26 -2.49
CA GLU A 46 12.66 24.07 -1.30
C GLU A 46 11.52 25.07 -1.55
N LYS A 47 10.44 24.98 -0.75
CA LYS A 47 9.32 25.91 -0.93
C LYS A 47 9.94 27.29 -0.89
N ALA A 48 9.89 27.99 -2.03
CA ALA A 48 10.36 29.36 -2.17
C ALA A 48 9.80 30.14 -0.98
N ARG A 49 10.69 30.46 -0.05
CA ARG A 49 10.38 31.18 1.18
C ARG A 49 10.04 32.63 0.83
#